data_AF-A0A1I1ZG23-F1
#
_entry.id   AF-A0A1I1ZG23-F1
#
_cell.length_a   1.000
_cell.length_b   1.000
_cell.length_c   1.000
_cell.angle_alpha   90.00
_cell.angle_beta   90.00
_cell.angle_gamma   90.00
#
_symmetry.space_group_name_H-M   'P 1'
#
loop_
_entity.id
_entity.type
_entity.pdbx_description
1 polymer ?
#
loop_
_entity_poly.entity_id
_entity_poly.type
_entity_poly.pdbx_seq_one_letter_code
_entity_poly.pdbx_strand_id
1 'polypeptide(L)'
;MTERKPPGVSFETWADQQIREAEERGDFARLPGAGKPLASLDAPYDEAWWIKDKMRQEGLAALPPSLIVRKEAEDAMAAVAAARSEQRVREILAEINDRIRETLARPQEGPPLNMGLFDVERTVTQWREQQAGREAAEAAAREAVPEAVAEEAAELPSRRAGLGRLFRRRRAS
;
A
#
# COMPACT_ATOMS: atom_id res chain seq x y z
N MET A 1 -31.30 -40.81 -32.82
CA MET A 1 -30.13 -41.44 -32.17
C MET A 1 -29.88 -40.69 -30.88
N THR A 2 -30.10 -41.28 -29.72
CA THR A 2 -29.77 -40.65 -28.43
C THR A 2 -28.38 -41.11 -28.03
N GLU A 3 -27.43 -40.19 -28.06
CA GLU A 3 -26.06 -40.45 -27.67
C GLU A 3 -26.03 -40.73 -26.16
N ARG A 4 -25.59 -41.94 -25.78
CA ARG A 4 -25.45 -42.33 -24.37
C ARG A 4 -24.03 -42.04 -23.91
N LYS A 5 -23.93 -41.55 -22.69
CA LYS A 5 -22.67 -41.28 -22.01
C LYS A 5 -21.73 -42.51 -22.03
N PRO A 6 -20.47 -42.36 -22.47
CA PRO A 6 -19.49 -43.45 -22.46
C PRO A 6 -19.23 -43.99 -21.05
N PRO A 7 -19.03 -45.30 -20.89
CA PRO A 7 -18.67 -45.88 -19.59
C PRO A 7 -17.30 -45.32 -19.12
N GLY A 8 -17.21 -44.95 -17.84
CA GLY A 8 -16.01 -44.36 -17.24
C GLY A 8 -16.00 -42.83 -17.14
N VAL A 9 -16.98 -42.14 -17.73
CA VAL A 9 -17.14 -40.68 -17.60
C VAL A 9 -18.07 -40.38 -16.43
N SER A 10 -17.61 -39.69 -15.39
CA SER A 10 -18.44 -39.18 -14.27
C SER A 10 -19.28 -37.99 -14.74
N PHE A 11 -20.38 -37.66 -14.03
CA PHE A 11 -21.09 -36.41 -14.31
C PHE A 11 -20.28 -35.28 -13.70
N GLU A 12 -20.20 -34.14 -14.38
CA GLU A 12 -19.57 -32.94 -13.84
C GLU A 12 -20.25 -32.63 -12.48
N THR A 13 -19.47 -32.47 -11.42
CA THR A 13 -20.04 -32.02 -10.16
C THR A 13 -20.43 -30.56 -10.30
N TRP A 14 -21.34 -30.09 -9.46
CA TRP A 14 -21.67 -28.66 -9.45
C TRP A 14 -20.41 -27.78 -9.21
N ALA A 15 -19.45 -28.24 -8.41
CA ALA A 15 -18.19 -27.54 -8.22
C ALA A 15 -17.33 -27.49 -9.49
N ASP A 16 -17.22 -28.60 -10.22
CA ASP A 16 -16.46 -28.66 -11.48
C ASP A 16 -17.08 -27.72 -12.53
N GLN A 17 -18.42 -27.70 -12.62
CA GLN A 17 -19.14 -26.78 -13.52
C GLN A 17 -18.82 -25.32 -13.20
N GLN A 18 -18.85 -24.94 -11.92
CA GLN A 18 -18.52 -23.58 -11.49
C GLN A 18 -17.07 -23.19 -11.83
N ILE A 19 -16.12 -24.14 -11.74
CA ILE A 19 -14.71 -23.91 -12.08
C ILE A 19 -14.56 -23.68 -13.58
N ARG A 20 -15.17 -24.55 -14.41
CA ARG A 20 -15.11 -24.42 -15.87
C ARG A 20 -15.72 -23.11 -16.36
N GLU A 21 -16.89 -22.75 -15.84
CA GLU A 21 -17.54 -21.47 -16.19
C GLU A 21 -16.69 -20.26 -15.77
N ALA A 22 -16.02 -20.31 -14.61
CA ALA A 22 -15.09 -19.26 -14.17
C ALA A 22 -13.84 -19.17 -15.05
N GLU A 23 -13.31 -20.30 -15.51
CA GLU A 23 -12.19 -20.36 -16.46
C GLU A 23 -12.58 -19.79 -17.83
N GLU A 24 -13.75 -20.17 -18.37
CA GLU A 24 -14.29 -19.64 -19.64
C GLU A 24 -14.50 -18.11 -19.59
N ARG A 25 -14.88 -17.57 -18.42
CA ARG A 25 -14.96 -16.11 -18.19
C ARG A 25 -13.60 -15.43 -18.04
N GLY A 26 -12.53 -16.20 -17.85
CA GLY A 26 -11.18 -15.69 -17.60
C GLY A 26 -10.98 -15.14 -16.19
N ASP A 27 -11.78 -15.55 -15.20
CA ASP A 27 -11.67 -15.09 -13.81
C ASP A 27 -10.27 -15.42 -13.21
N PHE A 28 -9.61 -16.45 -13.73
CA PHE A 28 -8.26 -16.87 -13.33
C PHE A 28 -7.12 -16.19 -14.12
N ALA A 29 -7.41 -15.48 -15.21
CA ALA A 29 -6.39 -14.98 -16.14
C ALA A 29 -5.51 -13.86 -15.57
N ARG A 30 -5.97 -13.17 -14.51
CA ARG A 30 -5.25 -12.03 -13.88
C ARG A 30 -5.02 -12.23 -12.39
N LEU A 31 -4.93 -13.48 -11.94
CA LEU A 31 -4.62 -13.74 -10.54
C LEU A 31 -3.23 -13.20 -10.16
N PRO A 32 -3.08 -12.71 -8.91
CA PRO A 32 -1.76 -12.42 -8.35
C PRO A 32 -0.86 -13.66 -8.45
N GLY A 33 0.21 -13.57 -9.23
CA GLY A 33 1.15 -14.68 -9.43
C GLY A 33 0.94 -15.48 -10.72
N ALA A 34 -0.07 -15.20 -11.54
CA ALA A 34 -0.24 -15.86 -12.83
C ALA A 34 1.02 -15.70 -13.71
N GLY A 35 1.59 -16.83 -14.15
CA GLY A 35 2.82 -16.86 -14.95
C GLY A 35 4.12 -16.50 -14.21
N LYS A 36 4.06 -16.24 -12.90
CA LYS A 36 5.25 -15.97 -12.07
C LYS A 36 5.70 -17.26 -11.37
N PRO A 37 7.01 -17.43 -11.10
CA PRO A 37 7.48 -18.52 -10.26
C PRO A 37 6.87 -18.44 -8.86
N LEU A 38 6.68 -19.60 -8.21
CA LEU A 38 6.20 -19.66 -6.83
C LEU A 38 7.19 -18.94 -5.92
N ALA A 39 6.71 -17.96 -5.16
CA ALA A 39 7.56 -17.08 -4.34
C ALA A 39 8.40 -17.83 -3.28
N SER A 40 7.93 -18.99 -2.83
CA SER A 40 8.55 -19.79 -1.77
C SER A 40 9.08 -21.15 -2.26
N LEU A 41 9.41 -21.28 -3.56
CA LEU A 41 9.86 -22.55 -4.14
C LEU A 41 11.13 -23.10 -3.46
N ASP A 42 12.04 -22.20 -3.05
CA ASP A 42 13.33 -22.55 -2.41
C ASP A 42 13.25 -22.58 -0.87
N ALA A 43 12.08 -22.30 -0.29
CA ALA A 43 11.91 -22.29 1.16
C ALA A 43 11.68 -23.73 1.69
N PRO A 44 12.12 -24.05 2.91
CA PRO A 44 11.74 -25.29 3.58
C PRO A 44 10.22 -25.45 3.60
N TYR A 45 9.73 -26.66 3.31
CA TYR A 45 8.31 -26.94 3.36
C TYR A 45 7.76 -26.76 4.78
N ASP A 46 6.67 -26.00 4.89
CA ASP A 46 5.99 -25.68 6.13
C ASP A 46 4.50 -25.93 5.93
N GLU A 47 3.89 -26.84 6.68
CA GLU A 47 2.46 -27.18 6.53
C GLU A 47 1.53 -25.96 6.70
N ALA A 48 1.97 -24.96 7.48
CA ALA A 48 1.23 -23.73 7.71
C ALA A 48 1.56 -22.61 6.69
N TRP A 49 2.26 -22.92 5.59
CA TRP A 49 2.70 -21.91 4.61
C TRP A 49 1.56 -21.02 4.11
N TRP A 50 0.41 -21.60 3.77
CA TRP A 50 -0.73 -20.87 3.21
C TRP A 50 -1.46 -20.04 4.27
N ILE A 51 -1.46 -20.50 5.53
CA ILE A 51 -2.01 -19.74 6.67
C ILE A 51 -1.14 -18.52 6.91
N LYS A 52 0.18 -18.70 6.99
CA LYS A 52 1.15 -17.61 7.18
C LYS A 52 1.09 -16.61 6.04
N ASP A 53 0.95 -17.08 4.81
CA ASP A 53 0.79 -16.21 3.64
C ASP A 53 -0.54 -15.45 3.69
N LYS A 54 -1.65 -16.12 4.01
CA LYS A 54 -2.95 -15.47 4.18
C LYS A 54 -2.94 -14.43 5.30
N MET A 55 -2.37 -14.76 6.45
CA MET A 55 -2.19 -13.81 7.55
C MET A 55 -1.41 -12.57 7.10
N ARG A 56 -0.33 -12.74 6.34
CA ARG A 56 0.46 -11.62 5.80
C ARG A 56 -0.35 -10.77 4.82
N GLN A 57 -1.09 -11.39 3.91
CA GLN A 57 -1.95 -10.70 2.94
C GLN A 57 -3.06 -9.89 3.63
N GLU A 58 -3.62 -10.44 4.71
CA GLU A 58 -4.68 -9.79 5.50
C GLU A 58 -4.14 -8.88 6.61
N GLY A 59 -2.80 -8.74 6.74
CA GLY A 59 -2.18 -7.93 7.79
C GLY A 59 -2.39 -8.45 9.21
N LEU A 60 -2.67 -9.74 9.39
CA LEU A 60 -2.90 -10.39 10.67
C LEU A 60 -1.58 -10.81 11.31
N ALA A 61 -1.39 -10.45 12.59
CA ALA A 61 -0.25 -10.88 13.39
C ALA A 61 -0.74 -11.52 14.69
N ALA A 62 -0.44 -12.80 14.89
CA ALA A 62 -0.66 -13.50 16.16
C ALA A 62 0.56 -13.29 17.07
N LEU A 63 0.69 -12.08 17.61
CA LEU A 63 1.78 -11.74 18.52
C LEU A 63 1.44 -12.17 19.95
N PRO A 64 2.37 -12.82 20.68
CA PRO A 64 2.27 -12.95 22.13
C PRO A 64 2.05 -11.59 22.80
N PRO A 65 1.35 -11.50 23.94
CA PRO A 65 1.06 -10.24 24.62
C PRO A 65 2.29 -9.35 24.86
N SER A 66 3.43 -9.96 25.18
CA SER A 66 4.72 -9.27 25.37
C SER A 66 5.28 -8.62 24.10
N LEU A 67 4.93 -9.10 22.90
CA LEU A 67 5.37 -8.54 21.62
C LEU A 67 4.42 -7.51 21.04
N ILE A 68 3.17 -7.44 21.52
CA ILE A 68 2.18 -6.44 21.07
C ILE A 68 2.72 -5.04 21.30
N VAL A 69 3.26 -4.75 22.49
CA VAL A 69 3.75 -3.41 22.85
C VAL A 69 4.99 -3.00 22.04
N ARG A 70 5.83 -3.98 21.64
CA ARG A 70 6.93 -3.70 20.71
C ARG A 70 6.42 -3.28 19.34
N LYS A 71 5.40 -3.98 18.83
CA LYS A 71 4.77 -3.63 17.56
C LYS A 71 4.07 -2.27 17.64
N GLU A 72 3.34 -1.99 18.71
CA GLU A 72 2.72 -0.69 18.98
C GLU A 72 3.77 0.44 18.99
N ALA A 73 4.96 0.19 19.55
CA ALA A 73 6.04 1.16 19.56
C ALA A 73 6.66 1.40 18.18
N GLU A 74 6.82 0.36 17.37
CA GLU A 74 7.24 0.51 15.97
C GLU A 74 6.21 1.32 15.17
N ASP A 75 4.92 1.04 15.35
CA ASP A 75 3.84 1.77 14.68
C ASP A 75 3.76 3.23 15.15
N ALA A 76 3.98 3.49 16.44
CA ALA A 76 4.06 4.84 16.98
C ALA A 76 5.20 5.63 16.33
N MET A 77 6.38 5.02 16.17
CA MET A 77 7.52 5.69 15.51
C MET A 77 7.27 5.93 14.01
N ALA A 78 6.61 5.00 13.32
CA ALA A 78 6.18 5.21 11.94
C ALA A 78 5.15 6.36 11.84
N ALA A 79 4.21 6.44 12.77
CA ALA A 79 3.23 7.51 12.84
C ALA A 79 3.87 8.87 13.16
N VAL A 80 4.88 8.92 14.04
CA VAL A 80 5.69 10.12 14.31
C VAL A 80 6.37 10.61 13.03
N ALA A 81 6.98 9.71 12.24
CA ALA A 81 7.62 10.07 10.98
C ALA A 81 6.64 10.62 9.93
N ALA A 82 5.36 10.23 10.00
CA ALA A 82 4.29 10.70 9.11
C ALA A 82 3.53 11.93 9.65
N ALA A 83 3.68 12.27 10.94
CA ALA A 83 2.95 13.35 11.58
C ALA A 83 3.27 14.71 10.93
N ARG A 84 2.24 15.57 10.85
CA ARG A 84 2.31 16.92 10.25
C ARG A 84 2.41 18.05 11.27
N SER A 85 2.32 17.74 12.57
CA SER A 85 2.44 18.72 13.64
C SER A 85 3.21 18.14 14.82
N GLU A 86 3.94 19.00 15.51
CA GLU A 86 4.65 18.63 16.72
C GLU A 86 3.71 18.18 17.83
N GLN A 87 2.56 18.86 17.97
CA GLN A 87 1.53 18.48 18.93
C GLN A 87 1.15 17.01 18.76
N ARG A 88 0.96 16.56 17.51
CA ARG A 88 0.63 15.17 17.21
C ARG A 88 1.77 14.21 17.55
N VAL A 89 3.02 14.60 17.30
CA VAL A 89 4.20 13.81 17.70
C VAL A 89 4.24 13.61 19.21
N ARG A 90 4.04 14.69 19.98
CA ARG A 90 4.04 14.66 21.45
C ARG A 90 2.93 13.75 21.99
N GLU A 91 1.73 13.81 21.41
CA GLU A 91 0.61 12.93 21.77
C GLU A 91 0.95 11.45 21.53
N ILE A 92 1.42 11.11 20.33
CA ILE A 92 1.77 9.72 19.98
C ILE A 92 2.83 9.17 20.95
N LEU A 93 3.86 9.97 21.23
CA LEU A 93 4.94 9.58 22.14
C LEU A 93 4.47 9.45 23.59
N ALA A 94 3.54 10.30 24.04
CA ALA A 94 2.96 10.20 25.38
C ALA A 94 2.13 8.92 25.53
N GLU A 95 1.26 8.64 24.56
CA GLU A 95 0.42 7.43 24.55
C GLU A 95 1.26 6.15 24.61
N ILE A 96 2.28 6.01 23.76
CA ILE A 96 3.12 4.83 23.76
C ILE A 96 4.00 4.73 25.02
N ASN A 97 4.48 5.86 25.55
CA ASN A 97 5.26 5.86 26.79
C ASN A 97 4.42 5.40 27.98
N ASP A 98 3.17 5.82 28.07
CA ASP A 98 2.25 5.37 29.11
C ASP A 98 1.98 3.86 28.99
N ARG A 99 1.79 3.37 27.75
CA ARG A 99 1.62 1.95 27.46
C ARG A 99 2.84 1.11 27.83
N ILE A 100 4.05 1.58 27.51
CA ILE A 100 5.31 0.94 27.90
C ILE A 100 5.44 0.93 29.42
N ARG A 101 5.13 2.05 30.09
CA ARG A 101 5.20 2.14 31.56
C ARG A 101 4.26 1.14 32.22
N GLU A 102 3.02 1.03 31.74
CA GLU A 102 2.05 0.04 32.25
C GLU A 102 2.59 -1.39 32.12
N THR A 103 3.15 -1.70 30.96
CA THR A 103 3.68 -3.04 30.66
C THR A 103 4.92 -3.38 31.48
N LEU A 104 5.81 -2.41 31.69
CA LEU A 104 6.97 -2.59 32.57
C LEU A 104 6.55 -2.72 34.04
N ALA A 105 5.48 -2.04 34.47
CA ALA A 105 4.94 -2.15 35.82
C ALA A 105 4.22 -3.49 36.07
N ARG A 106 3.61 -4.08 35.03
CA ARG A 106 2.92 -5.37 35.07
C ARG A 106 3.36 -6.25 33.90
N PRO A 107 4.53 -6.91 34.00
CA PRO A 107 5.04 -7.76 32.94
C PRO A 107 4.05 -8.88 32.59
N GLN A 108 3.71 -8.97 31.30
CA GLN A 108 2.85 -10.02 30.76
C GLN A 108 3.64 -11.32 30.55
N GLU A 109 2.94 -12.44 30.37
CA GLU A 109 3.57 -13.71 30.02
C GLU A 109 4.37 -13.60 28.71
N GLY A 110 5.59 -14.16 28.74
CA GLY A 110 6.50 -14.21 27.60
C GLY A 110 7.82 -13.47 27.82
N PRO A 111 8.60 -13.24 26.75
CA PRO A 111 9.89 -12.58 26.84
C PRO A 111 9.78 -11.15 27.42
N PRO A 112 10.77 -10.69 28.20
CA PRO A 112 10.75 -9.33 28.74
C PRO A 112 10.77 -8.31 27.61
N LEU A 113 10.11 -7.16 27.81
CA LEU A 113 9.93 -6.11 26.80
C LEU A 113 11.27 -5.52 26.33
N ASN A 114 12.30 -5.49 27.19
CA ASN A 114 13.67 -5.02 26.89
C ASN A 114 13.71 -3.67 26.14
N MET A 115 12.82 -2.74 26.46
CA MET A 115 12.79 -1.41 25.88
C MET A 115 12.58 -0.34 26.96
N GLY A 116 13.15 0.84 26.71
CA GLY A 116 12.93 2.03 27.53
C GLY A 116 11.84 2.94 26.97
N LEU A 117 11.52 3.98 27.74
CA LEU A 117 10.64 5.07 27.29
C LEU A 117 11.35 5.91 26.22
N PHE A 118 10.57 6.45 25.30
CA PHE A 118 11.05 7.40 24.30
C PHE A 118 11.23 8.80 24.92
N ASP A 119 12.38 9.41 24.62
CA ASP A 119 12.66 10.81 24.96
C ASP A 119 11.88 11.73 24.01
N VAL A 120 10.84 12.39 24.55
CA VAL A 120 9.91 13.21 23.77
C VAL A 120 10.63 14.39 23.10
N GLU A 121 11.44 15.13 23.86
CA GLU A 121 12.11 16.33 23.35
C GLU A 121 13.14 15.99 22.28
N ARG A 122 13.91 14.91 22.51
CA ARG A 122 14.87 14.42 21.51
C ARG A 122 14.18 14.01 20.22
N THR A 123 13.08 13.26 20.33
CA THR A 123 12.37 12.75 19.16
C THR A 123 11.69 13.88 18.39
N VAL A 124 11.10 14.86 19.08
CA VAL A 124 10.53 16.07 18.48
C VAL A 124 11.59 16.87 17.74
N THR A 125 12.78 17.03 18.32
CA THR A 125 13.90 17.74 17.69
C THR A 125 14.29 17.07 16.38
N GLN A 126 14.50 15.75 16.39
CA GLN A 126 14.82 14.97 15.19
C GLN A 126 13.70 15.04 14.14
N TRP A 127 12.43 15.00 14.57
CA TRP A 127 11.29 15.13 13.67
C TRP A 127 11.27 16.50 12.99
N ARG A 128 11.51 17.60 13.73
CA ARG A 128 11.54 18.97 13.16
C ARG A 128 12.64 19.10 12.10
N GLU A 129 13.83 18.55 12.36
CA GLU A 129 14.94 18.52 11.40
C GLU A 129 14.56 17.77 10.11
N GLN A 130 13.88 16.62 10.24
CA GLN A 130 13.41 15.85 9.09
C GLN A 130 12.31 16.58 8.31
N GLN A 131 11.39 17.27 8.97
CA GLN A 131 10.36 18.06 8.28
C GLN A 131 10.96 19.24 7.53
N ALA A 132 11.89 19.98 8.14
CA ALA A 132 12.59 21.07 7.46
C ALA A 132 13.32 20.59 6.19
N GLY A 133 13.96 19.41 6.26
CA GLY A 133 14.58 18.78 5.08
C GLY A 133 13.56 18.39 4.00
N ARG A 134 12.38 17.90 4.37
CA ARG A 134 11.30 17.58 3.43
C ARG A 134 10.72 18.82 2.77
N GLU A 135 10.45 19.87 3.55
CA GLU A 135 9.95 21.15 3.05
C GLU A 135 10.94 21.79 2.08
N ALA A 136 12.24 21.77 2.39
CA ALA A 136 13.28 22.26 1.50
C ALA A 136 13.36 21.45 0.19
N ALA A 137 13.25 20.12 0.26
CA ALA A 137 13.22 19.26 -0.92
C ALA A 137 11.97 19.49 -1.78
N GLU A 138 10.80 19.69 -1.16
CA GLU A 138 9.55 19.99 -1.86
C GLU A 138 9.60 21.39 -2.51
N ALA A 139 10.17 22.38 -1.83
CA ALA A 139 10.40 23.71 -2.39
C ALA A 139 11.34 23.68 -3.61
N ALA A 140 12.46 22.96 -3.50
CA ALA A 140 13.40 22.78 -4.61
C ALA A 140 12.77 22.03 -5.78
N ALA A 141 11.96 21.00 -5.53
CA ALA A 141 11.22 20.30 -6.58
C ALA A 141 10.21 21.22 -7.26
N ARG A 142 9.51 22.07 -6.51
CA ARG A 142 8.57 23.06 -7.06
C ARG A 142 9.27 24.13 -7.91
N GLU A 143 10.48 24.52 -7.54
CA GLU A 143 11.31 25.48 -8.30
C GLU A 143 11.98 24.86 -9.54
N ALA A 144 12.10 23.53 -9.64
CA ALA A 144 12.60 22.83 -10.83
C ALA A 144 11.53 22.59 -11.91
N VAL A 145 10.25 22.54 -11.54
CA VAL A 145 9.12 22.37 -12.48
C VAL A 145 8.89 23.53 -13.48
N PRO A 146 9.17 24.83 -13.21
CA PRO A 146 8.95 25.89 -14.20
C PRO A 146 9.91 25.85 -15.41
N GLU A 147 11.09 25.23 -15.31
CA GLU A 147 12.06 25.19 -16.41
C GLU A 147 11.68 24.15 -17.48
N ALA A 148 11.23 22.96 -17.06
CA ALA A 148 10.80 21.90 -17.98
C ALA A 148 9.51 22.23 -18.76
N VAL A 149 8.55 22.91 -18.11
CA VAL A 149 7.29 23.32 -18.79
C VAL A 149 7.51 24.52 -19.72
N ALA A 150 8.54 25.34 -19.45
CA ALA A 150 8.92 26.45 -20.33
C ALA A 150 9.70 25.99 -21.58
N GLU A 151 10.56 24.98 -21.48
CA GLU A 151 11.21 24.36 -22.65
C GLU A 151 10.20 23.62 -23.54
N GLU A 152 9.27 22.85 -22.98
CA GLU A 152 8.25 22.12 -23.77
C GLU A 152 7.26 23.06 -24.47
N ALA A 153 6.96 24.23 -23.89
CA ALA A 153 6.14 25.25 -24.53
C ALA A 153 6.87 26.02 -25.65
N ALA A 154 8.22 26.06 -25.64
CA ALA A 154 9.03 26.70 -26.68
C ALA A 154 9.19 25.82 -27.94
N GLU A 155 8.97 24.52 -27.85
CA GLU A 155 9.12 23.56 -28.96
C GLU A 155 7.84 23.33 -29.80
N LEU A 156 6.69 23.91 -29.45
CA LEU A 156 5.47 23.78 -30.25
C LEU A 156 5.56 24.65 -31.52
N PRO A 157 5.65 24.08 -32.75
CA PRO A 157 5.62 24.88 -33.96
C PRO A 157 4.25 25.54 -34.10
N SER A 158 4.28 26.87 -34.20
CA SER A 158 3.17 27.78 -34.48
C SER A 158 2.29 27.28 -35.62
N ARG A 159 1.20 26.58 -35.31
CA ARG A 159 0.09 26.34 -36.26
C ARG A 159 -0.80 27.59 -36.33
N ARG A 160 -0.26 28.66 -36.90
CA ARG A 160 -1.04 29.77 -37.44
C ARG A 160 -1.05 29.70 -38.97
N ALA A 161 -2.01 28.98 -39.53
CA ALA A 161 -2.43 29.20 -40.92
C ALA A 161 -3.85 28.65 -41.17
N GLY A 162 -4.80 29.58 -41.41
CA GLY A 162 -5.88 29.35 -42.36
C GLY A 162 -7.17 28.72 -41.86
N LEU A 163 -8.10 29.53 -41.33
CA LEU A 163 -9.53 29.32 -41.57
C LEU A 163 -10.18 30.66 -41.90
N GLY A 164 -10.16 30.95 -43.19
CA GLY A 164 -10.78 32.10 -43.81
C GLY A 164 -12.30 32.01 -43.74
N ARG A 165 -12.88 33.06 -43.14
CA ARG A 165 -14.17 33.70 -43.43
C ARG A 165 -15.02 33.04 -44.53
N LEU A 166 -16.17 32.49 -44.14
CA LEU A 166 -17.36 32.42 -45.00
C LEU A 166 -18.63 32.57 -44.16
N PHE A 167 -19.05 33.82 -43.91
CA PHE A 167 -20.45 34.11 -43.64
C PHE A 167 -20.81 35.50 -44.19
N ARG A 168 -21.46 35.53 -45.35
CA ARG A 168 -22.21 36.70 -45.81
C ARG A 168 -23.47 36.27 -46.56
N ARG A 169 -24.61 36.62 -45.94
CA ARG A 169 -25.89 37.10 -46.51
C ARG A 169 -26.69 36.19 -47.45
N ARG A 170 -27.98 36.03 -47.12
CA ARG A 170 -29.05 36.51 -48.02
C ARG A 170 -30.33 36.89 -47.26
N ARG A 171 -30.86 38.06 -47.61
CA ARG A 171 -32.15 38.65 -47.23
C ARG A 171 -32.84 39.00 -48.56
N ALA A 172 -34.07 38.54 -48.76
CA ALA A 172 -35.07 38.97 -49.75
C ALA A 172 -36.24 37.98 -49.61
N SER A 173 -37.51 38.31 -49.69
CA SER A 173 -38.26 39.58 -49.74
C SER A 173 -39.70 39.24 -49.36
#